data_AF-A0A7E6FK07-F1
#
_entry.id   AF-A0A7E6FK07-F1
#
_cell.length_a   1.000
_cell.length_b   1.000
_cell.length_c   1.000
_cell.angle_alpha   90.00
_cell.angle_beta   90.00
_cell.angle_gamma   90.00
#
_symmetry.space_group_name_H-M   'P 1'
#
loop_
_entity.id
_entity.type
_entity.pdbx_description
1 polymer ?
#
loop_
_entity_poly.entity_id
_entity_poly.type
_entity_poly.pdbx_seq_one_letter_code
_entity_poly.pdbx_strand_id
1 'polypeptide(L)'
;MESASTLTTLDYSIFSAIVIISLGIGVYFSYKGQKTTSEFIVASRQMKLCYLGIVLYGPSIALEAVTQFPMWCSIIIVALSSAIYTSLGGMKAVVWTDVFQSAIMYSGMVAVFIKGCMVLGGFGRIWNIAKEHNRLYFDTGFDPYTRHTVINLLSSSTLKGFGLVFNQSSIQRISSTQTESDARKILWITAPIFCLTTMFAILLGVIAFSFFQTIGCDPLESKIITNPNQVMPLFVLKLFQNMSGVTGLFIASVLSASLSTLSSGLSSLSTITLIDFVKPNIKHLSDRTATIVAKSAVFAYGLISIGLAFMVSYVGGSLTQIAGILITVFSAPLTGLQFYATLFPWAKSRGTLIGATLSTIITLWMAAGASFSPTRLITPFLPPASIDKCFLPNTTFVSVQNETELFITTEKTILSTNPQEIHGLDKFYSLSYTLIGVIGIVTVIIIGTIIDFPSYNSSETDYRYVVPVFRNICSCLPKSLQASLGITSNLETPMEKAKNKNYPTMEIKVVKESKDVHMYVMEDSQTHVSNSTSDGAENSLTTQH
;
A
#
# COMPACT_ATOMS: atom_id res chain seq x y z
N MET A 1 29.34 -23.64 12.87
CA MET A 1 28.17 -24.27 12.22
C MET A 1 27.72 -25.43 13.12
N GLU A 2 27.02 -25.12 14.21
CA GLU A 2 26.08 -26.13 14.76
C GLU A 2 24.95 -26.26 13.75
N SER A 3 24.52 -27.49 13.49
CA SER A 3 23.59 -27.90 12.43
C SER A 3 22.54 -26.82 12.15
N ALA A 4 22.56 -26.25 10.95
CA ALA A 4 21.43 -25.48 10.45
C ALA A 4 20.20 -26.36 10.65
N SER A 5 19.29 -25.95 11.53
CA SER A 5 18.04 -26.67 11.78
C SER A 5 17.33 -26.81 10.45
N THR A 6 17.46 -27.98 9.83
CA THR A 6 16.84 -28.29 8.56
C THR A 6 15.35 -28.32 8.81
N LEU A 7 14.61 -27.55 8.02
CA LEU A 7 13.16 -27.61 8.06
C LEU A 7 12.70 -29.04 7.90
N THR A 8 11.71 -29.41 8.71
CA THR A 8 11.12 -30.73 8.66
C THR A 8 10.22 -30.85 7.44
N THR A 9 9.94 -32.08 6.99
CA THR A 9 8.94 -32.35 5.94
C THR A 9 7.60 -31.69 6.27
N LEU A 10 7.29 -31.55 7.56
CA LEU A 10 6.08 -30.89 8.04
C LEU A 10 6.06 -29.40 7.69
N ASP A 11 7.18 -28.68 7.76
CA ASP A 11 7.25 -27.26 7.41
C ASP A 11 6.97 -27.01 5.91
N TYR A 12 7.52 -27.85 5.03
CA TYR A 12 7.22 -27.82 3.60
C TYR A 12 5.79 -28.25 3.27
N SER A 13 5.21 -29.15 4.08
CA SER A 13 3.81 -29.57 3.92
C SER A 13 2.84 -28.42 4.22
N ILE A 14 3.10 -27.64 5.27
CA ILE A 14 2.29 -26.45 5.62
C ILE A 14 2.38 -25.41 4.49
N PHE A 15 3.58 -25.16 3.98
CA PHE A 15 3.80 -24.28 2.82
C PHE A 15 2.98 -24.71 1.61
N SER A 16 3.09 -25.98 1.23
CA SER A 16 2.42 -26.52 0.05
C SER A 16 0.90 -26.52 0.22
N ALA A 17 0.41 -26.83 1.43
CA ALA A 17 -1.00 -26.84 1.75
C ALA A 17 -1.66 -25.47 1.53
N ILE A 18 -0.98 -24.37 1.85
CA ILE A 18 -1.55 -23.01 1.67
C ILE A 18 -1.72 -22.66 0.21
N VAL A 19 -0.72 -22.99 -0.61
CA VAL A 19 -0.79 -22.78 -2.06
C VAL A 19 -1.92 -23.64 -2.65
N ILE A 20 -2.01 -24.90 -2.25
CA ILE A 20 -3.05 -25.84 -2.71
C ILE A 20 -4.45 -25.40 -2.28
N ILE A 21 -4.64 -24.99 -1.02
CA ILE A 21 -5.95 -24.51 -0.52
C ILE A 21 -6.36 -23.23 -1.23
N SER A 22 -5.42 -22.28 -1.43
CA SER A 22 -5.71 -21.04 -2.15
C SER A 22 -6.11 -21.31 -3.61
N LEU A 23 -5.40 -22.22 -4.28
CA LEU A 23 -5.77 -22.70 -5.62
C LEU A 23 -7.13 -23.40 -5.63
N GLY A 24 -7.40 -24.26 -4.63
CA GLY A 24 -8.66 -24.98 -4.48
C GLY A 24 -9.86 -24.06 -4.32
N ILE A 25 -9.74 -22.99 -3.52
CA ILE A 25 -10.78 -21.95 -3.38
C ILE A 25 -11.01 -21.26 -4.74
N GLY A 26 -9.94 -20.91 -5.47
CA GLY A 26 -10.04 -20.34 -6.80
C GLY A 26 -10.77 -21.24 -7.80
N VAL A 27 -10.41 -22.53 -7.84
CA VAL A 27 -11.05 -23.55 -8.70
C VAL A 27 -12.51 -23.75 -8.32
N TYR A 28 -12.83 -23.84 -7.03
CA TYR A 28 -14.20 -23.99 -6.52
C TYR A 28 -15.11 -22.86 -7.01
N PHE A 29 -14.68 -21.60 -6.87
CA PHE A 29 -15.46 -20.45 -7.35
C PHE A 29 -15.51 -20.37 -8.88
N SER A 30 -14.52 -20.91 -9.59
CA SER A 30 -14.56 -21.05 -11.04
C SER A 30 -15.70 -21.98 -11.48
N TYR A 31 -15.85 -23.15 -10.84
CA TYR A 31 -16.90 -24.13 -11.15
C TYR A 31 -18.30 -23.66 -10.76
N LYS A 32 -18.43 -22.86 -9.70
CA LYS A 32 -19.74 -22.34 -9.24
C LYS A 32 -20.32 -21.23 -10.14
N GLY A 33 -19.58 -20.84 -11.18
CA GLY A 33 -20.01 -19.91 -12.22
C GLY A 33 -19.70 -18.45 -11.88
N GLN A 34 -18.76 -17.86 -12.63
CA GLN A 34 -18.58 -16.41 -12.73
C GLN A 34 -19.81 -15.84 -13.47
N LYS A 35 -20.84 -15.46 -12.72
CA LYS A 35 -22.00 -14.78 -13.27
C LYS A 35 -21.70 -13.28 -13.29
N THR A 36 -21.42 -12.80 -14.50
CA THR A 36 -21.34 -11.41 -14.97
C THR A 36 -20.10 -10.56 -14.63
N THR A 37 -19.70 -9.79 -15.65
CA THR A 37 -18.66 -8.75 -15.69
C THR A 37 -18.89 -7.60 -14.70
N SER A 38 -20.09 -7.56 -14.10
CA SER A 38 -20.51 -6.63 -13.04
C SER A 38 -19.73 -6.79 -11.74
N GLU A 39 -19.05 -7.92 -11.51
CA GLU A 39 -18.21 -8.12 -10.31
C GLU A 39 -16.94 -7.26 -10.31
N PHE A 40 -16.58 -6.67 -11.46
CA PHE A 40 -15.43 -5.78 -11.63
C PHE A 40 -15.83 -4.29 -11.48
N ILE A 41 -16.50 -3.96 -10.37
CA ILE A 41 -17.00 -2.59 -10.11
C ILE A 41 -15.85 -1.58 -10.03
N VAL A 42 -16.13 -0.38 -10.54
CA VAL A 42 -15.20 0.72 -10.80
C VAL A 42 -15.18 1.69 -9.62
N ALA A 43 -14.00 1.96 -9.05
CA ALA A 43 -13.56 3.32 -8.75
C ALA A 43 -12.10 3.36 -8.22
N SER A 44 -11.46 4.52 -8.50
CA SER A 44 -10.08 4.97 -8.30
C SER A 44 -8.93 4.25 -9.04
N ARG A 45 -8.29 4.99 -9.96
CA ARG A 45 -7.25 4.51 -10.90
C ARG A 45 -5.85 4.38 -10.30
N GLN A 46 -5.72 4.04 -9.02
CA GLN A 46 -4.42 3.91 -8.38
C GLN A 46 -3.79 2.55 -8.67
N MET A 47 -2.85 2.50 -9.62
CA MET A 47 -2.10 1.29 -9.95
C MET A 47 -0.88 1.09 -9.03
N LYS A 48 -0.81 -0.04 -8.33
CA LYS A 48 0.31 -0.39 -7.43
C LYS A 48 1.32 -1.36 -8.08
N LEU A 49 1.59 -1.23 -9.38
CA LEU A 49 2.38 -2.23 -10.12
C LEU A 49 3.80 -2.43 -9.54
N CYS A 50 4.54 -1.34 -9.28
CA CYS A 50 5.89 -1.41 -8.70
C CYS A 50 5.91 -2.04 -7.30
N TYR A 51 4.84 -1.86 -6.53
CA TYR A 51 4.72 -2.44 -5.20
C TYR A 51 4.57 -3.97 -5.24
N LEU A 52 3.95 -4.54 -6.28
CA LEU A 52 3.81 -6.00 -6.41
C LEU A 52 5.15 -6.72 -6.51
N GLY A 53 6.18 -6.09 -7.08
CA GLY A 53 7.54 -6.65 -7.09
C GLY A 53 8.13 -6.78 -5.68
N ILE A 54 7.91 -5.79 -4.82
CA ILE A 54 8.35 -5.82 -3.41
C ILE A 54 7.61 -6.91 -2.64
N VAL A 55 6.30 -7.03 -2.87
CA VAL A 55 5.43 -8.04 -2.26
C VAL A 55 5.88 -9.46 -2.60
N LEU A 56 6.47 -9.67 -3.80
CA LEU A 56 7.06 -10.95 -4.20
C LEU A 56 8.47 -11.18 -3.62
N TYR A 57 9.30 -10.14 -3.56
CA TYR A 57 10.67 -10.26 -3.09
C TYR A 57 10.75 -10.54 -1.58
N GLY A 58 9.96 -9.82 -0.76
CA GLY A 58 9.96 -9.95 0.71
C GLY A 58 9.78 -11.37 1.27
N PRO A 59 8.73 -12.14 0.89
CA PRO A 59 8.58 -13.52 1.34
C PRO A 59 9.66 -14.44 0.75
N SER A 60 10.17 -14.12 -0.45
CA SER A 60 11.17 -14.97 -1.13
C SER A 60 12.52 -14.90 -0.44
N ILE A 61 12.95 -13.72 0.03
CA ILE A 61 14.15 -13.59 0.85
C ILE A 61 13.97 -14.21 2.25
N ALA A 62 12.74 -14.16 2.80
CA ALA A 62 12.43 -14.82 4.07
C ALA A 62 12.53 -16.34 3.95
N LEU A 63 11.99 -16.90 2.86
CA LEU A 63 12.09 -18.32 2.55
C LEU A 63 13.55 -18.72 2.32
N GLU A 64 14.30 -18.00 1.48
CA GLU A 64 15.71 -18.28 1.21
C GLU A 64 16.55 -18.30 2.51
N ALA A 65 16.35 -17.32 3.40
CA ALA A 65 17.11 -17.24 4.65
C ALA A 65 16.90 -18.45 5.57
N VAL A 66 15.72 -19.06 5.55
CA VAL A 66 15.34 -20.13 6.47
C VAL A 66 15.51 -21.52 5.84
N THR A 67 15.28 -21.63 4.54
CA THR A 67 15.18 -22.93 3.86
C THR A 67 16.31 -23.16 2.87
N GLN A 68 17.14 -22.15 2.59
CA GLN A 68 18.12 -22.15 1.49
C GLN A 68 17.48 -22.46 0.13
N PHE A 69 16.17 -22.21 0.00
CA PHE A 69 15.47 -22.42 -1.26
C PHE A 69 15.77 -21.25 -2.19
N PRO A 70 16.07 -21.51 -3.48
CA PRO A 70 16.45 -20.44 -4.39
C PRO A 70 15.37 -19.36 -4.48
N MET A 71 15.75 -18.11 -4.21
CA MET A 71 14.83 -16.97 -4.21
C MET A 71 14.08 -16.83 -5.54
N TRP A 72 14.75 -17.05 -6.68
CA TRP A 72 14.13 -16.94 -8.00
C TRP A 72 12.98 -17.94 -8.20
N CYS A 73 13.13 -19.18 -7.71
CA CYS A 73 12.07 -20.19 -7.74
C CYS A 73 10.86 -19.71 -6.93
N SER A 74 11.11 -19.17 -5.73
CA SER A 74 10.05 -18.69 -4.83
C SER A 74 9.22 -17.59 -5.49
N ILE A 75 9.89 -16.59 -6.09
CA ILE A 75 9.24 -15.48 -6.79
C ILE A 75 8.30 -16.02 -7.88
N ILE A 76 8.78 -16.95 -8.71
CA ILE A 76 7.98 -17.52 -9.81
C ILE A 76 6.80 -18.33 -9.28
N ILE A 77 7.00 -19.19 -8.28
CA ILE A 77 5.94 -20.04 -7.72
C ILE A 77 4.83 -19.19 -7.08
N VAL A 78 5.21 -18.18 -6.29
CA VAL A 78 4.24 -17.29 -5.62
C VAL A 78 3.49 -16.44 -6.65
N ALA A 79 4.18 -15.90 -7.65
CA ALA A 79 3.54 -15.11 -8.70
C ALA A 79 2.58 -15.95 -9.55
N LEU A 80 3.01 -17.12 -9.99
CA LEU A 80 2.21 -18.00 -10.85
C LEU A 80 1.00 -18.55 -10.10
N SER A 81 1.18 -19.01 -8.85
CA SER A 81 0.05 -19.48 -8.03
C SER A 81 -0.99 -18.38 -7.81
N SER A 82 -0.55 -17.16 -7.48
CA SER A 82 -1.44 -16.00 -7.34
C SER A 82 -2.19 -15.67 -8.63
N ALA A 83 -1.50 -15.62 -9.77
CA ALA A 83 -2.12 -15.37 -11.07
C ALA A 83 -3.17 -16.43 -11.44
N ILE A 84 -2.89 -17.72 -11.17
CA ILE A 84 -3.81 -18.82 -11.46
C ILE A 84 -5.09 -18.70 -10.64
N TYR A 85 -5.04 -18.65 -9.30
CA TYR A 85 -6.29 -18.62 -8.53
C TYR A 85 -7.07 -17.31 -8.72
N THR A 86 -6.36 -16.19 -8.94
CA THR A 86 -7.00 -14.90 -9.23
C THR A 86 -7.74 -14.93 -10.56
N SER A 87 -7.11 -15.48 -11.61
CA SER A 87 -7.74 -15.58 -12.94
C SER A 87 -8.89 -16.60 -12.99
N LEU A 88 -8.80 -17.69 -12.22
CA LEU A 88 -9.84 -18.72 -12.17
C LEU A 88 -11.08 -18.27 -11.39
N GLY A 89 -10.86 -17.63 -10.23
CA GLY A 89 -11.92 -17.40 -9.24
C GLY A 89 -12.49 -15.98 -9.19
N GLY A 90 -11.82 -14.98 -9.76
CA GLY A 90 -12.28 -13.59 -9.75
C GLY A 90 -12.34 -12.98 -8.34
N MET A 91 -13.04 -11.84 -8.20
CA MET A 91 -13.05 -11.06 -6.95
C MET A 91 -13.57 -11.86 -5.75
N LYS A 92 -14.61 -12.69 -5.93
CA LYS A 92 -15.17 -13.53 -4.85
C LYS A 92 -14.14 -14.50 -4.29
N ALA A 93 -13.41 -15.20 -5.17
CA ALA A 93 -12.37 -16.11 -4.72
C ALA A 93 -11.24 -15.38 -4.00
N VAL A 94 -10.81 -14.22 -4.53
CA VAL A 94 -9.79 -13.39 -3.90
C VAL A 94 -10.19 -13.00 -2.47
N VAL A 95 -11.43 -12.57 -2.25
CA VAL A 95 -11.93 -12.22 -0.91
C VAL A 95 -11.92 -13.43 0.03
N TRP A 96 -12.37 -14.61 -0.42
CA TRP A 96 -12.38 -15.80 0.43
C TRP A 96 -10.97 -16.36 0.72
N THR A 97 -10.07 -16.32 -0.26
CA THR A 97 -8.66 -16.67 -0.03
C THR A 97 -8.03 -15.74 0.99
N ASP A 98 -8.34 -14.45 0.94
CA ASP A 98 -7.82 -13.47 1.90
C ASP A 98 -8.30 -13.72 3.32
N VAL A 99 -9.57 -14.11 3.51
CA VAL A 99 -10.09 -14.46 4.84
C VAL A 99 -9.27 -15.60 5.43
N PHE A 100 -9.06 -16.67 4.66
CA PHE A 100 -8.24 -17.81 5.07
C PHE A 100 -6.78 -17.41 5.34
N GLN A 101 -6.16 -16.65 4.43
CA GLN A 101 -4.77 -16.19 4.53
C GLN A 101 -4.56 -15.23 5.72
N SER A 102 -5.56 -14.39 6.05
CA SER A 102 -5.50 -13.51 7.20
C SER A 102 -5.46 -14.28 8.52
N ALA A 103 -6.22 -15.38 8.65
CA ALA A 103 -6.19 -16.24 9.83
C ALA A 103 -4.80 -16.86 10.03
N ILE A 104 -4.18 -17.36 8.96
CA ILE A 104 -2.82 -17.89 9.00
C ILE A 104 -1.81 -16.80 9.36
N MET A 105 -1.92 -15.63 8.75
CA MET A 105 -1.04 -14.49 9.03
C MET A 105 -1.06 -14.12 10.52
N TYR A 106 -2.25 -13.92 11.11
CA TYR A 106 -2.38 -13.58 12.52
C TYR A 106 -1.91 -14.69 13.46
N SER A 107 -2.17 -15.96 13.11
CA SER A 107 -1.72 -17.10 13.93
C SER A 107 -0.19 -17.15 14.05
N GLY A 108 0.56 -16.91 12.96
CA GLY A 108 2.01 -16.88 13.00
C GLY A 108 2.55 -15.68 13.76
N MET A 109 1.95 -14.49 13.61
CA MET A 109 2.35 -13.33 14.40
C MET A 109 2.18 -13.58 15.92
N VAL A 110 1.04 -14.18 16.31
CA VAL A 110 0.76 -14.49 17.72
C VAL A 110 1.72 -15.55 18.26
N ALA A 111 2.02 -16.60 17.46
CA ALA A 111 2.98 -17.63 17.85
C ALA A 111 4.37 -17.06 18.13
N VAL A 112 4.90 -16.22 17.23
CA VAL A 112 6.21 -15.55 17.39
C VAL A 112 6.21 -14.67 18.64
N PHE A 113 5.13 -13.89 18.87
CA PHE A 113 5.01 -13.02 20.03
C PHE A 113 5.04 -13.80 21.35
N ILE A 114 4.21 -14.83 21.48
CA ILE A 114 4.12 -15.64 22.70
C ILE A 114 5.47 -16.31 22.99
N LYS A 115 6.04 -16.99 21.99
CA LYS A 115 7.32 -17.70 22.17
C LYS A 115 8.46 -16.74 22.49
N GLY A 116 8.51 -15.58 21.82
CA GLY A 116 9.49 -14.54 22.09
C GLY A 116 9.42 -14.03 23.54
N CYS A 117 8.20 -13.79 24.04
CA CYS A 117 7.99 -13.41 25.43
C CYS A 117 8.43 -14.51 26.41
N MET A 118 8.13 -15.78 26.12
CA MET A 118 8.52 -16.90 26.99
C MET A 118 10.04 -17.05 27.08
N VAL A 119 10.75 -17.00 25.94
CA VAL A 119 12.20 -17.21 25.88
C VAL A 119 12.97 -16.06 26.55
N LEU A 120 12.48 -14.82 26.41
CA LEU A 120 13.17 -13.65 26.97
C LEU A 120 12.85 -13.37 28.44
N GLY A 121 11.99 -14.17 29.07
CA GLY A 121 11.61 -14.01 30.47
C GLY A 121 10.52 -12.96 30.70
N GLY A 122 9.63 -12.77 29.72
CA GLY A 122 8.44 -11.94 29.79
C GLY A 122 8.54 -10.61 29.03
N PHE A 123 7.37 -10.04 28.71
CA PHE A 123 7.26 -8.78 27.97
C PHE A 123 7.88 -7.59 28.72
N GLY A 124 7.81 -7.56 30.06
CA GLY A 124 8.40 -6.49 30.86
C GLY A 124 9.93 -6.40 30.68
N ARG A 125 10.63 -7.53 30.61
CA ARG A 125 12.08 -7.55 30.36
C ARG A 125 12.41 -7.08 28.94
N ILE A 126 11.64 -7.50 27.95
CA ILE A 126 11.78 -7.04 26.55
C ILE A 126 11.64 -5.51 26.48
N TRP A 127 10.63 -4.95 27.15
CA TRP A 127 10.40 -3.51 27.17
C TRP A 127 11.55 -2.74 27.83
N ASN A 128 12.11 -3.28 28.93
CA ASN A 128 13.26 -2.69 29.60
C ASN A 128 14.52 -2.69 28.72
N ILE A 129 14.84 -3.82 28.07
CA ILE A 129 15.96 -3.91 27.13
C ILE A 129 15.80 -2.89 25.99
N ALA A 130 14.60 -2.79 25.43
CA ALA A 130 14.29 -1.83 24.38
C ALA A 130 14.47 -0.38 24.85
N LYS A 131 14.07 -0.07 26.08
CA LYS A 131 14.25 1.25 26.71
C LYS A 131 15.71 1.59 26.92
N GLU A 132 16.49 0.67 27.50
CA GLU A 132 17.93 0.84 27.79
C GLU A 132 18.75 1.10 26.53
N HIS A 133 18.35 0.51 25.40
CA HIS A 133 19.05 0.63 24.12
C HIS A 133 18.38 1.64 23.16
N ASN A 134 17.60 2.58 23.69
CA ASN A 134 16.95 3.66 22.92
C ASN A 134 16.09 3.19 21.73
N ARG A 135 15.51 1.99 21.79
CA ARG A 135 14.60 1.47 20.76
C ARG A 135 13.17 2.00 20.89
N LEU A 136 12.85 2.63 22.02
CA LEU A 136 11.56 3.27 22.31
C LEU A 136 11.62 4.80 22.22
N TYR A 137 12.69 5.34 21.62
CA TYR A 137 12.90 6.78 21.49
C TYR A 137 11.95 7.38 20.44
N PHE A 138 11.28 8.47 20.79
CA PHE A 138 10.46 9.27 19.90
C PHE A 138 11.14 10.60 19.62
N ASP A 139 11.64 10.78 18.40
CA ASP A 139 12.23 12.05 17.99
C ASP A 139 11.13 13.07 17.66
N THR A 140 10.93 14.05 18.54
CA THR A 140 9.98 15.15 18.35
C THR A 140 10.58 16.37 17.64
N GLY A 141 11.80 16.25 17.10
CA GLY A 141 12.45 17.30 16.34
C GLY A 141 11.72 17.66 15.04
N PHE A 142 11.93 18.89 14.59
CA PHE A 142 11.37 19.41 13.33
C PHE A 142 12.35 19.31 12.15
N ASP A 143 13.43 18.53 12.27
CA ASP A 143 14.42 18.39 11.21
C ASP A 143 13.85 17.57 10.02
N PRO A 144 13.69 18.15 8.83
CA PRO A 144 13.17 17.45 7.66
C PRO A 144 14.20 16.47 7.05
N TYR A 145 15.48 16.56 7.42
CA TYR A 145 16.54 15.65 6.96
C TYR A 145 16.61 14.37 7.80
N THR A 146 16.05 14.41 9.01
CA THR A 146 15.96 13.23 9.86
C THR A 146 14.97 12.22 9.30
N ARG A 147 15.45 10.99 9.05
CA ARG A 147 14.70 9.87 8.42
C ARG A 147 13.32 9.68 9.03
N HIS A 148 13.22 9.65 10.35
CA HIS A 148 11.96 9.48 11.08
C HIS A 148 11.90 10.43 12.27
N THR A 149 11.07 11.45 12.18
CA THR A 149 10.60 12.22 13.35
C THR A 149 9.10 12.00 13.51
N VAL A 150 8.58 12.24 14.72
CA VAL A 150 7.13 12.14 14.99
C VAL A 150 6.35 13.03 14.02
N ILE A 151 6.83 14.24 13.73
CA ILE A 151 6.17 15.19 12.82
C ILE A 151 6.23 14.71 11.36
N ASN A 152 7.40 14.24 10.89
CA ASN A 152 7.57 13.73 9.53
C ASN A 152 6.69 12.49 9.30
N LEU A 153 6.66 11.58 10.28
CA LEU A 153 5.83 10.38 10.23
C LEU A 153 4.34 10.69 10.32
N LEU A 154 3.92 11.57 11.22
CA LEU A 154 2.50 11.91 11.41
C LEU A 154 1.94 12.61 10.17
N SER A 155 2.66 13.61 9.63
CA SER A 155 2.25 14.33 8.42
C SER A 155 2.17 13.38 7.21
N SER A 156 3.20 12.56 6.99
CA SER A 156 3.25 11.58 5.90
C SER A 156 2.17 10.50 6.04
N SER A 157 2.00 9.92 7.22
CA SER A 157 1.08 8.79 7.45
C SER A 157 -0.38 9.23 7.40
N THR A 158 -0.70 10.43 7.87
CA THR A 158 -2.05 11.00 7.78
C THR A 158 -2.46 11.15 6.31
N LEU A 159 -1.61 11.79 5.51
CA LEU A 159 -1.87 12.01 4.08
C LEU A 159 -1.93 10.70 3.29
N LYS A 160 -1.04 9.74 3.59
CA LYS A 160 -1.09 8.38 3.00
C LYS A 160 -2.35 7.63 3.40
N GLY A 161 -2.80 7.77 4.64
CA GLY A 161 -4.01 7.13 5.18
C GLY A 161 -5.25 7.48 4.37
N PHE A 162 -5.42 8.76 4.01
CA PHE A 162 -6.51 9.18 3.12
C PHE A 162 -6.44 8.49 1.75
N GLY A 163 -5.26 8.40 1.15
CA GLY A 163 -5.06 7.72 -0.14
C GLY A 163 -5.34 6.21 -0.11
N LEU A 164 -5.22 5.55 1.04
CA LEU A 164 -5.44 4.10 1.16
C LEU A 164 -6.89 3.71 0.86
N VAL A 165 -7.88 4.50 1.30
CA VAL A 165 -9.31 4.21 1.06
C VAL A 165 -9.65 4.34 -0.42
N PHE A 166 -8.94 5.21 -1.13
CA PHE A 166 -9.10 5.44 -2.57
C PHE A 166 -8.16 4.59 -3.42
N ASN A 167 -7.72 3.43 -2.96
CA ASN A 167 -7.07 2.48 -3.86
C ASN A 167 -8.10 1.54 -4.49
N GLN A 168 -7.84 1.11 -5.73
CA GLN A 168 -8.76 0.27 -6.51
C GLN A 168 -9.20 -0.97 -5.71
N SER A 169 -8.29 -1.67 -5.03
CA SER A 169 -8.63 -2.87 -4.27
C SER A 169 -9.58 -2.61 -3.10
N SER A 170 -9.49 -1.45 -2.44
CA SER A 170 -10.34 -1.10 -1.30
C SER A 170 -11.71 -0.70 -1.80
N ILE A 171 -11.76 0.14 -2.82
CA ILE A 171 -13.02 0.57 -3.42
C ILE A 171 -13.78 -0.60 -4.04
N GLN A 172 -13.09 -1.53 -4.71
CA GLN A 172 -13.71 -2.74 -5.23
C GLN A 172 -14.43 -3.54 -4.15
N ARG A 173 -13.82 -3.68 -2.97
CA ARG A 173 -14.41 -4.39 -1.82
C ARG A 173 -15.57 -3.62 -1.22
N ILE A 174 -15.41 -2.31 -1.05
CA ILE A 174 -16.47 -1.44 -0.51
C ILE A 174 -17.69 -1.47 -1.44
N SER A 175 -17.47 -1.39 -2.76
CA SER A 175 -18.55 -1.37 -3.76
C SER A 175 -19.22 -2.74 -3.93
N SER A 176 -18.59 -3.81 -3.45
CA SER A 176 -19.17 -5.16 -3.41
C SER A 176 -20.12 -5.36 -2.21
N THR A 177 -20.30 -4.35 -1.35
CA THR A 177 -21.26 -4.41 -0.24
C THR A 177 -22.68 -4.10 -0.69
N GLN A 178 -23.67 -4.64 0.04
CA GLN A 178 -25.09 -4.49 -0.31
C GLN A 178 -25.66 -3.12 0.08
N THR A 179 -25.12 -2.48 1.12
CA THR A 179 -25.66 -1.22 1.63
C THR A 179 -24.55 -0.24 2.01
N GLU A 180 -24.84 1.05 1.95
CA GLU A 180 -23.90 2.09 2.43
C GLU A 180 -23.57 1.91 3.92
N SER A 181 -24.52 1.40 4.71
CA SER A 181 -24.27 1.08 6.12
C SER A 181 -23.18 0.03 6.27
N ASP A 182 -23.19 -1.00 5.43
CA ASP A 182 -22.17 -2.06 5.46
C ASP A 182 -20.82 -1.54 4.96
N ALA A 183 -20.80 -0.73 3.90
CA ALA A 183 -19.60 -0.02 3.46
C ALA A 183 -18.97 0.82 4.60
N ARG A 184 -19.79 1.53 5.38
CA ARG A 184 -19.34 2.32 6.53
C ARG A 184 -18.79 1.45 7.66
N LYS A 185 -19.45 0.32 7.97
CA LYS A 185 -18.97 -0.65 8.97
C LYS A 185 -17.59 -1.19 8.59
N ILE A 186 -17.36 -1.50 7.30
CA ILE A 186 -16.04 -1.96 6.82
C ILE A 186 -14.94 -0.98 7.20
N LEU A 187 -15.16 0.32 6.97
CA LEU A 187 -14.16 1.34 7.30
C LEU A 187 -13.88 1.42 8.81
N TRP A 188 -14.93 1.39 9.64
CA TRP A 188 -14.81 1.41 11.11
C TRP A 188 -14.13 0.17 11.68
N ILE A 189 -14.26 -0.99 11.03
CA ILE A 189 -13.60 -2.23 11.45
C ILE A 189 -12.16 -2.30 10.93
N THR A 190 -11.92 -1.88 9.69
CA THR A 190 -10.60 -2.01 9.04
C THR A 190 -9.56 -1.10 9.66
N ALA A 191 -9.91 0.14 10.00
CA ALA A 191 -8.97 1.10 10.58
C ALA A 191 -8.30 0.62 11.89
N PRO A 192 -9.03 0.17 12.93
CA PRO A 192 -8.41 -0.33 14.16
C PRO A 192 -7.63 -1.63 13.92
N ILE A 193 -8.12 -2.53 13.06
CA ILE A 193 -7.39 -3.77 12.71
C ILE A 193 -6.05 -3.43 12.05
N PHE A 194 -6.04 -2.51 11.09
CA PHE A 194 -4.80 -2.07 10.42
C PHE A 194 -3.80 -1.47 11.41
N CYS A 195 -4.27 -0.64 12.35
CA CYS A 195 -3.45 -0.08 13.42
C CYS A 195 -2.88 -1.17 14.33
N LEU A 196 -3.72 -2.12 14.77
CA LEU A 196 -3.32 -3.24 15.62
C LEU A 196 -2.27 -4.12 14.93
N THR A 197 -2.47 -4.48 13.67
CA THR A 197 -1.53 -5.29 12.88
C THR A 197 -0.17 -4.60 12.74
N THR A 198 -0.18 -3.29 12.48
CA THR A 198 1.06 -2.51 12.36
C THR A 198 1.79 -2.41 13.70
N MET A 199 1.07 -2.15 14.79
CA MET A 199 1.64 -2.14 16.14
C MET A 199 2.25 -3.49 16.49
N PHE A 200 1.57 -4.59 16.17
CA PHE A 200 2.05 -5.94 16.45
C PHE A 200 3.32 -6.27 15.64
N ALA A 201 3.39 -5.86 14.37
CA ALA A 201 4.60 -6.00 13.57
C ALA A 201 5.81 -5.25 14.17
N ILE A 202 5.60 -4.03 14.70
CA ILE A 202 6.64 -3.26 15.39
C ILE A 202 7.10 -3.99 16.66
N LEU A 203 6.15 -4.51 17.47
CA LEU A 203 6.47 -5.26 18.68
C LEU A 203 7.31 -6.52 18.37
N LEU A 204 6.99 -7.26 17.31
CA LEU A 204 7.81 -8.39 16.87
C LEU A 204 9.24 -7.96 16.52
N GLY A 205 9.42 -6.79 15.91
CA GLY A 205 10.74 -6.20 15.66
C GLY A 205 11.52 -5.89 16.94
N VAL A 206 10.85 -5.34 17.96
CA VAL A 206 11.45 -5.07 19.28
C VAL A 206 11.85 -6.37 19.99
N ILE A 207 11.03 -7.42 19.89
CA ILE A 207 11.34 -8.75 20.43
C ILE A 207 12.57 -9.33 19.71
N ALA A 208 12.61 -9.27 18.37
CA ALA A 208 13.75 -9.75 17.59
C ALA A 208 15.05 -9.04 17.98
N PHE A 209 15.02 -7.72 18.13
CA PHE A 209 16.16 -6.95 18.64
C PHE A 209 16.59 -7.41 20.04
N SER A 210 15.64 -7.50 20.97
CA SER A 210 15.91 -7.90 22.36
C SER A 210 16.49 -9.31 22.46
N PHE A 211 16.10 -10.20 21.55
CA PHE A 211 16.64 -11.55 21.44
C PHE A 211 18.12 -11.56 21.07
N PHE A 212 18.49 -10.88 19.98
CA PHE A 212 19.90 -10.81 19.58
C PHE A 212 20.76 -10.04 20.58
N GLN A 213 20.20 -9.00 21.22
CA GLN A 213 20.87 -8.30 22.32
C GLN A 213 21.11 -9.21 23.53
N THR A 214 20.14 -10.04 23.90
CA THR A 214 20.28 -10.97 25.04
C THR A 214 21.31 -12.07 24.76
N ILE A 215 21.35 -12.55 23.52
CA ILE A 215 22.37 -13.51 23.07
C ILE A 215 23.76 -12.85 23.03
N GLY A 216 23.83 -11.53 22.82
CA GLY A 216 25.09 -10.81 22.62
C GLY A 216 25.71 -11.11 21.26
N CYS A 217 24.86 -11.36 20.25
CA CYS A 217 25.33 -11.54 18.89
C CYS A 217 24.36 -10.94 17.86
N ASP A 218 24.69 -9.75 17.36
CA ASP A 218 24.03 -9.11 16.23
C ASP A 218 24.39 -9.82 14.91
N PRO A 219 23.42 -10.46 14.23
CA PRO A 219 23.71 -11.25 13.03
C PRO A 219 24.10 -10.40 11.81
N LEU A 220 23.68 -9.13 11.77
CA LEU A 220 23.97 -8.22 10.66
C LEU A 220 25.37 -7.62 10.81
N GLU A 221 25.70 -7.15 12.01
CA GLU A 221 27.03 -6.60 12.31
C GLU A 221 28.11 -7.68 12.26
N SER A 222 27.81 -8.88 12.75
CA SER A 222 28.73 -10.03 12.70
C SER A 222 28.84 -10.67 11.32
N LYS A 223 28.16 -10.13 10.29
CA LYS A 223 28.12 -10.63 8.91
C LYS A 223 27.66 -12.09 8.76
N ILE A 224 26.89 -12.60 9.72
CA ILE A 224 26.20 -13.90 9.56
C ILE A 224 25.14 -13.77 8.46
N ILE A 225 24.48 -12.62 8.40
CA ILE A 225 23.63 -12.20 7.30
C ILE A 225 24.16 -10.91 6.70
N THR A 226 23.99 -10.73 5.40
CA THR A 226 24.40 -9.52 4.69
C THR A 226 23.22 -8.59 4.42
N ASN A 227 22.00 -9.13 4.41
CA ASN A 227 20.80 -8.39 4.08
C ASN A 227 19.94 -8.13 5.34
N PRO A 228 19.62 -6.86 5.67
CA PRO A 228 18.85 -6.52 6.87
C PRO A 228 17.43 -7.13 6.87
N ASN A 229 16.89 -7.48 5.70
CA ASN A 229 15.57 -8.10 5.58
C ASN A 229 15.55 -9.58 6.03
N GLN A 230 16.73 -10.18 6.27
CA GLN A 230 16.87 -11.57 6.77
C GLN A 230 16.86 -11.66 8.30
N VAL A 231 16.92 -10.53 9.02
CA VAL A 231 16.95 -10.51 10.49
C VAL A 231 15.73 -11.21 11.09
N MET A 232 14.53 -10.87 10.63
CA MET A 232 13.27 -11.44 11.15
C MET A 232 13.14 -12.94 10.83
N PRO A 233 13.36 -13.40 9.58
CA PRO A 233 13.40 -14.83 9.27
C PRO A 233 14.41 -15.62 10.10
N LEU A 234 15.63 -15.10 10.27
CA LEU A 234 16.67 -15.73 11.09
C LEU A 234 16.27 -15.79 12.57
N PHE A 235 15.68 -14.72 13.09
CA PHE A 235 15.16 -14.68 14.45
C PHE A 235 14.13 -15.79 14.68
N VAL A 236 13.14 -15.91 13.79
CA VAL A 236 12.10 -16.94 13.91
C VAL A 236 12.68 -18.34 13.83
N LEU A 237 13.62 -18.58 12.90
CA LEU A 237 14.30 -19.87 12.79
C LEU A 237 14.99 -20.25 14.12
N LYS A 238 15.77 -19.32 14.70
CA LYS A 238 16.43 -19.55 15.99
C LYS A 238 15.45 -19.70 17.15
N LEU A 239 14.35 -18.94 17.13
CA LEU A 239 13.33 -18.96 18.18
C LEU A 239 12.59 -20.31 18.25
N PHE A 240 12.35 -20.94 17.09
CA PHE A 240 11.62 -22.19 16.95
C PHE A 240 12.48 -23.40 16.55
N GLN A 241 13.80 -23.31 16.68
CA GLN A 241 14.73 -24.40 16.29
C GLN A 241 14.39 -25.77 16.92
N ASN A 242 13.73 -25.78 18.09
CA ASN A 242 13.32 -26.98 18.82
C ASN A 242 11.84 -27.35 18.62
N MET A 243 11.12 -26.69 17.72
CA MET A 243 9.69 -26.90 17.47
C MET A 243 9.43 -27.06 15.97
N SER A 244 9.20 -28.30 15.53
CA SER A 244 8.84 -28.57 14.15
C SER A 244 7.47 -27.98 13.80
N GLY A 245 7.31 -27.50 12.56
CA GLY A 245 6.05 -26.97 12.04
C GLY A 245 5.79 -25.48 12.30
N VAL A 246 6.30 -24.91 13.40
CA VAL A 246 6.03 -23.51 13.74
C VAL A 246 6.84 -22.55 12.87
N THR A 247 8.06 -22.94 12.47
CA THR A 247 8.83 -22.21 11.47
C THR A 247 8.13 -22.23 10.11
N GLY A 248 7.57 -23.38 9.72
CA GLY A 248 6.69 -23.50 8.56
C GLY A 248 5.46 -22.61 8.64
N LEU A 249 4.84 -22.50 9.82
CA LEU A 249 3.72 -21.58 10.07
C LEU A 249 4.11 -20.10 9.86
N PHE A 250 5.31 -19.68 10.27
CA PHE A 250 5.77 -18.32 10.01
C PHE A 250 5.97 -18.05 8.51
N ILE A 251 6.64 -18.95 7.80
CA ILE A 251 6.84 -18.85 6.34
C ILE A 251 5.47 -18.76 5.65
N ALA A 252 4.56 -19.63 6.05
CA ALA A 252 3.16 -19.64 5.65
C ALA A 252 2.46 -18.29 5.89
N SER A 253 2.64 -17.66 7.05
CA SER A 253 2.07 -16.35 7.38
C SER A 253 2.60 -15.24 6.48
N VAL A 254 3.92 -15.20 6.26
CA VAL A 254 4.54 -14.16 5.40
C VAL A 254 4.09 -14.34 3.95
N LEU A 255 4.05 -15.57 3.44
CA LEU A 255 3.54 -15.86 2.09
C LEU A 255 2.05 -15.58 1.95
N SER A 256 1.24 -15.88 2.97
CA SER A 256 -0.19 -15.58 2.98
C SER A 256 -0.44 -14.08 2.87
N ALA A 257 0.34 -13.26 3.59
CA ALA A 257 0.28 -11.80 3.49
C ALA A 257 0.67 -11.29 2.09
N SER A 258 1.67 -11.92 1.46
CA SER A 258 2.08 -11.57 0.10
C SER A 258 1.08 -12.02 -0.97
N LEU A 259 0.53 -13.23 -0.86
CA LEU A 259 -0.43 -13.78 -1.80
C LEU A 259 -1.72 -12.95 -1.83
N SER A 260 -2.26 -12.55 -0.67
CA SER A 260 -3.47 -11.71 -0.57
C SER A 260 -3.27 -10.33 -1.19
N THR A 261 -2.09 -9.74 -0.96
CA THR A 261 -1.73 -8.45 -1.52
C THR A 261 -1.53 -8.54 -3.04
N LEU A 262 -0.87 -9.60 -3.50
CA LEU A 262 -0.59 -9.82 -4.92
C LEU A 262 -1.88 -10.07 -5.70
N SER A 263 -2.77 -10.94 -5.23
CA SER A 263 -4.04 -11.25 -5.89
C SER A 263 -4.95 -10.03 -5.96
N SER A 264 -5.04 -9.25 -4.88
CA SER A 264 -5.77 -7.98 -4.85
C SER A 264 -5.22 -6.98 -5.87
N GLY A 265 -3.90 -6.88 -5.99
CA GLY A 265 -3.22 -6.02 -6.96
C GLY A 265 -3.46 -6.47 -8.40
N LEU A 266 -3.31 -7.76 -8.69
CA LEU A 266 -3.53 -8.33 -10.01
C LEU A 266 -5.00 -8.20 -10.46
N SER A 267 -5.95 -8.47 -9.55
CA SER A 267 -7.38 -8.29 -9.80
C SER A 267 -7.72 -6.81 -10.06
N SER A 268 -7.13 -5.89 -9.29
CA SER A 268 -7.30 -4.45 -9.50
C SER A 268 -6.77 -4.01 -10.86
N LEU A 269 -5.55 -4.41 -11.22
CA LEU A 269 -4.93 -4.07 -12.50
C LEU A 269 -5.72 -4.63 -13.68
N SER A 270 -6.14 -5.89 -13.59
CA SER A 270 -7.00 -6.53 -14.59
C SER A 270 -8.31 -5.77 -14.81
N THR A 271 -8.95 -5.33 -13.71
CA THR A 271 -10.16 -4.52 -13.78
C THR A 271 -9.91 -3.19 -14.47
N ILE A 272 -8.85 -2.49 -14.08
CA ILE A 272 -8.50 -1.20 -14.67
C ILE A 272 -8.23 -1.36 -16.18
N THR A 273 -7.49 -2.38 -16.60
CA THR A 273 -7.26 -2.67 -18.02
C THR A 273 -8.57 -2.86 -18.78
N LEU A 274 -9.47 -3.68 -18.23
CA LEU A 274 -10.74 -3.97 -18.89
C LEU A 274 -11.63 -2.72 -18.99
N ILE A 275 -11.80 -1.99 -17.90
CA ILE A 275 -12.76 -0.89 -17.79
C ILE A 275 -12.24 0.41 -18.40
N ASP A 276 -10.97 0.75 -18.18
CA ASP A 276 -10.44 2.06 -18.56
C ASP A 276 -9.74 2.06 -19.92
N PHE A 277 -9.23 0.91 -20.39
CA PHE A 277 -8.47 0.83 -21.64
C PHE A 277 -9.18 0.03 -22.74
N VAL A 278 -9.96 -0.99 -22.40
CA VAL A 278 -10.58 -1.87 -23.39
C VAL A 278 -12.03 -1.48 -23.67
N LYS A 279 -12.86 -1.37 -22.63
CA LYS A 279 -14.28 -1.03 -22.76
C LYS A 279 -14.54 0.32 -23.47
N PRO A 280 -13.77 1.42 -23.22
CA PRO A 280 -14.02 2.70 -23.89
C PRO A 280 -13.71 2.66 -25.38
N ASN A 281 -12.82 1.76 -25.79
CA ASN A 281 -12.37 1.61 -27.17
C ASN A 281 -13.19 0.56 -27.95
N ILE A 282 -14.06 -0.20 -27.29
CA ILE A 282 -14.86 -1.28 -27.90
C ILE A 282 -16.34 -1.12 -27.52
N LYS A 283 -17.16 -0.65 -28.47
CA LYS A 283 -18.58 -0.32 -28.26
C LYS A 283 -19.44 -1.50 -27.76
N HIS A 284 -19.17 -2.72 -28.23
CA HIS A 284 -19.88 -3.93 -27.83
C HIS A 284 -18.88 -5.03 -27.49
N LEU A 285 -18.47 -5.06 -26.22
CA LEU A 285 -17.58 -6.10 -25.72
C LEU A 285 -18.41 -7.28 -25.21
N SER A 286 -18.24 -8.46 -25.83
CA SER A 286 -18.89 -9.68 -25.32
C SER A 286 -18.32 -10.07 -23.96
N ASP A 287 -19.15 -10.63 -23.07
CA ASP A 287 -18.71 -11.09 -21.74
C ASP A 287 -17.57 -12.12 -21.82
N ARG A 288 -17.58 -12.96 -22.86
CA ARG A 288 -16.51 -13.93 -23.11
C ARG A 288 -15.18 -13.24 -23.44
N THR A 289 -15.21 -12.23 -24.32
CA THR A 289 -14.02 -11.46 -24.68
C THR A 289 -13.51 -10.65 -23.48
N ALA A 290 -14.42 -10.00 -22.74
CA ALA A 290 -14.10 -9.27 -21.51
C ALA A 290 -13.39 -10.17 -20.49
N THR A 291 -13.91 -11.38 -20.30
CA THR A 291 -13.32 -12.39 -19.41
C THR A 291 -11.93 -12.82 -19.87
N ILE A 292 -11.73 -13.08 -21.17
CA ILE A 292 -10.42 -13.47 -21.72
C ILE A 292 -9.40 -12.35 -21.53
N VAL A 293 -9.80 -11.10 -21.80
CA VAL A 293 -8.96 -9.91 -21.60
C VAL A 293 -8.57 -9.76 -20.14
N ALA A 294 -9.54 -9.83 -19.23
CA ALA A 294 -9.29 -9.72 -17.79
C ALA A 294 -8.33 -10.81 -17.29
N LYS A 295 -8.55 -12.08 -17.67
CA LYS A 295 -7.67 -13.19 -17.28
C LYS A 295 -6.26 -13.04 -17.88
N SER A 296 -6.16 -12.63 -19.14
CA SER A 296 -4.87 -12.37 -19.80
C SER A 296 -4.11 -11.24 -19.10
N ALA A 297 -4.81 -10.18 -18.68
CA ALA A 297 -4.21 -9.07 -17.94
C ALA A 297 -3.63 -9.52 -16.60
N VAL A 298 -4.32 -10.41 -15.85
CA VAL A 298 -3.80 -10.99 -14.60
C VAL A 298 -2.45 -11.67 -14.83
N PHE A 299 -2.34 -12.52 -15.86
CA PHE A 299 -1.08 -13.20 -16.18
C PHE A 299 0.01 -12.23 -16.66
N ALA A 300 -0.33 -11.25 -17.49
CA ALA A 300 0.62 -10.25 -17.98
C ALA A 300 1.22 -9.43 -16.81
N TYR A 301 0.38 -8.93 -15.91
CA TYR A 301 0.87 -8.20 -14.74
C TYR A 301 1.59 -9.10 -13.73
N GLY A 302 1.20 -10.37 -13.62
CA GLY A 302 1.95 -11.38 -12.88
C GLY A 302 3.38 -11.50 -13.38
N LEU A 303 3.58 -11.62 -14.71
CA LEU A 303 4.90 -11.69 -15.32
C LEU A 303 5.71 -10.39 -15.13
N ILE A 304 5.07 -9.22 -15.28
CA ILE A 304 5.72 -7.93 -15.03
C ILE A 304 6.16 -7.82 -13.57
N SER A 305 5.34 -8.29 -12.62
CA SER A 305 5.68 -8.25 -11.19
C SER A 305 6.88 -9.12 -10.83
N ILE A 306 7.11 -10.24 -11.55
CA ILE A 306 8.32 -11.07 -11.42
C ILE A 306 9.56 -10.26 -11.82
N GLY A 307 9.52 -9.58 -12.98
CA GLY A 307 10.63 -8.73 -13.43
C GLY A 307 10.94 -7.61 -12.42
N LEU A 308 9.91 -6.97 -11.88
CA LEU A 308 10.05 -5.95 -10.84
C LEU A 308 10.61 -6.51 -9.53
N ALA A 309 10.26 -7.74 -9.14
CA ALA A 309 10.82 -8.39 -7.95
C ALA A 309 12.34 -8.62 -8.09
N PHE A 310 12.79 -9.03 -9.27
CA PHE A 310 14.23 -9.13 -9.56
C PHE A 310 14.92 -7.76 -9.51
N MET A 311 14.30 -6.70 -10.06
CA MET A 311 14.87 -5.35 -9.94
C MET A 311 15.02 -4.91 -8.48
N VAL A 312 14.02 -5.18 -7.62
CA VAL A 312 14.08 -4.86 -6.19
C VAL A 312 15.25 -5.57 -5.49
N SER A 313 15.63 -6.78 -5.93
CA SER A 313 16.76 -7.52 -5.35
C SER A 313 18.11 -6.82 -5.48
N TYR A 314 18.26 -5.90 -6.45
CA TYR A 314 19.49 -5.15 -6.69
C TYR A 314 19.56 -3.78 -5.99
N VAL A 315 18.44 -3.27 -5.47
CA VAL A 315 18.37 -1.91 -4.87
C VAL A 315 19.05 -1.85 -3.49
N GLY A 316 19.08 -2.96 -2.76
CA GLY A 316 19.66 -3.04 -1.41
C GLY A 316 18.89 -2.21 -0.36
N GLY A 317 19.21 -2.42 0.92
CA GLY A 317 18.58 -1.70 2.04
C GLY A 317 17.28 -2.32 2.55
N SER A 318 16.58 -1.60 3.45
CA SER A 318 15.37 -2.12 4.10
C SER A 318 14.16 -2.09 3.15
N LEU A 319 13.44 -3.19 3.03
CA LEU A 319 12.26 -3.29 2.18
C LEU A 319 11.17 -2.29 2.54
N THR A 320 10.99 -1.98 3.83
CA THR A 320 10.03 -0.97 4.29
C THR A 320 10.33 0.42 3.72
N GLN A 321 11.60 0.78 3.57
CA GLN A 321 11.99 2.06 2.97
C GLN A 321 11.75 2.06 1.46
N ILE A 322 12.17 1.00 0.76
CA ILE A 322 11.96 0.86 -0.69
C ILE A 322 10.46 0.90 -1.01
N ALA A 323 9.65 0.15 -0.26
CA ALA A 323 8.19 0.16 -0.36
C ALA A 323 7.61 1.53 -0.06
N GLY A 324 8.09 2.18 1.01
CA GLY A 324 7.69 3.53 1.38
C GLY A 324 7.91 4.52 0.24
N ILE A 325 9.08 4.50 -0.40
CA ILE A 325 9.41 5.38 -1.53
C ILE A 325 8.51 5.06 -2.73
N LEU A 326 8.47 3.80 -3.18
CA LEU A 326 7.72 3.41 -4.37
C LEU A 326 6.22 3.66 -4.24
N ILE A 327 5.62 3.35 -3.09
CA ILE A 327 4.21 3.69 -2.84
C ILE A 327 4.05 5.20 -2.91
N THR A 328 4.92 5.97 -2.27
CA THR A 328 4.77 7.42 -2.14
C THR A 328 4.88 8.14 -3.48
N VAL A 329 5.85 7.80 -4.31
CA VAL A 329 6.11 8.47 -5.60
C VAL A 329 4.89 8.44 -6.52
N PHE A 330 4.18 7.31 -6.60
CA PHE A 330 2.99 7.18 -7.46
C PHE A 330 1.69 7.55 -6.75
N SER A 331 1.60 7.33 -5.44
CA SER A 331 0.37 7.55 -4.68
C SER A 331 0.14 9.01 -4.31
N ALA A 332 1.21 9.76 -4.05
CA ALA A 332 1.11 11.15 -3.61
C ALA A 332 0.54 12.08 -4.71
N PRO A 333 1.02 12.04 -5.98
CA PRO A 333 0.43 12.87 -7.03
C PRO A 333 -1.05 12.56 -7.28
N LEU A 334 -1.45 11.29 -7.20
CA LEU A 334 -2.85 10.90 -7.38
C LEU A 334 -3.73 11.33 -6.20
N THR A 335 -3.22 11.19 -4.96
CA THR A 335 -3.91 11.68 -3.76
C THR A 335 -4.04 13.21 -3.81
N GLY A 336 -2.99 13.91 -4.25
CA GLY A 336 -2.98 15.36 -4.43
C GLY A 336 -3.97 15.81 -5.51
N LEU A 337 -4.07 15.07 -6.62
CA LEU A 337 -5.08 15.29 -7.66
C LEU A 337 -6.49 15.19 -7.08
N GLN A 338 -6.75 14.16 -6.28
CA GLN A 338 -8.07 13.95 -5.70
C GLN A 338 -8.43 15.00 -4.66
N PHE A 339 -7.49 15.38 -3.79
CA PHE A 339 -7.66 16.50 -2.86
C PHE A 339 -7.87 17.80 -3.60
N TYR A 340 -7.11 18.05 -4.65
CA TYR A 340 -7.25 19.26 -5.46
C TYR A 340 -8.66 19.33 -6.08
N ALA A 341 -9.11 18.25 -6.71
CA ALA A 341 -10.42 18.17 -7.36
C ALA A 341 -11.60 18.23 -6.39
N THR A 342 -11.46 17.73 -5.16
CA THR A 342 -12.57 17.63 -4.19
C THR A 342 -12.62 18.78 -3.19
N LEU A 343 -11.50 19.41 -2.86
CA LEU A 343 -11.45 20.46 -1.84
C LEU A 343 -11.50 21.87 -2.43
N PHE A 344 -11.07 22.06 -3.67
CA PHE A 344 -10.92 23.38 -4.25
C PHE A 344 -11.95 23.62 -5.37
N PRO A 345 -12.82 24.64 -5.24
CA PRO A 345 -13.89 24.88 -6.21
C PRO A 345 -13.39 25.36 -7.58
N TRP A 346 -12.16 25.88 -7.66
CA TRP A 346 -11.55 26.30 -8.93
C TRP A 346 -10.84 25.18 -9.69
N ALA A 347 -10.81 23.94 -9.17
CA ALA A 347 -10.11 22.85 -9.82
C ALA A 347 -10.72 22.52 -11.21
N LYS A 348 -9.88 22.59 -12.25
CA LYS A 348 -10.25 22.20 -13.63
C LYS A 348 -9.33 21.08 -14.13
N SER A 349 -9.74 20.37 -15.17
CA SER A 349 -9.02 19.20 -15.69
C SER A 349 -7.58 19.52 -16.14
N ARG A 350 -7.35 20.72 -16.70
CA ARG A 350 -6.04 21.17 -17.19
C ARG A 350 -5.03 21.36 -16.05
N GLY A 351 -5.30 22.21 -15.07
CA GLY A 351 -4.39 22.43 -13.94
C GLY A 351 -4.21 21.18 -13.10
N THR A 352 -5.28 20.40 -12.92
CA THR A 352 -5.23 19.11 -12.22
C THR A 352 -4.25 18.12 -12.88
N LEU A 353 -4.32 17.94 -14.21
CA LEU A 353 -3.47 17.00 -14.93
C LEU A 353 -2.00 17.46 -14.99
N ILE A 354 -1.78 18.76 -15.24
CA ILE A 354 -0.42 19.34 -15.29
C ILE A 354 0.23 19.27 -13.90
N GLY A 355 -0.51 19.62 -12.84
CA GLY A 355 -0.05 19.52 -11.46
C GLY A 355 0.34 18.09 -11.06
N ALA A 356 -0.50 17.10 -11.38
CA ALA A 356 -0.20 15.69 -11.12
C ALA A 356 1.03 15.18 -11.90
N THR A 357 1.16 15.59 -13.16
CA THR A 357 2.30 15.19 -14.02
C THR A 357 3.61 15.77 -13.49
N LEU A 358 3.66 17.06 -13.22
CA LEU A 358 4.85 17.72 -12.68
C LEU A 358 5.21 17.21 -11.28
N SER A 359 4.21 16.97 -10.43
CA SER A 359 4.42 16.34 -9.12
C SER A 359 5.03 14.94 -9.22
N THR A 360 4.57 14.12 -10.18
CA THR A 360 5.14 12.79 -10.44
C THR A 360 6.61 12.90 -10.87
N ILE A 361 6.94 13.84 -11.77
CA ILE A 361 8.31 14.09 -12.22
C ILE A 361 9.20 14.52 -11.04
N ILE A 362 8.74 15.48 -10.22
CA ILE A 362 9.50 16.00 -9.07
C ILE A 362 9.73 14.90 -8.04
N THR A 363 8.70 14.15 -7.66
CA THR A 363 8.83 13.08 -6.67
C THR A 363 9.70 11.92 -7.15
N LEU A 364 9.63 11.57 -8.44
CA LEU A 364 10.51 10.58 -9.05
C LEU A 364 11.96 11.06 -9.09
N TRP A 365 12.20 12.32 -9.45
CA TRP A 365 13.53 12.93 -9.42
C TRP A 365 14.11 12.91 -7.99
N MET A 366 13.32 13.32 -6.99
CA MET A 366 13.74 13.25 -5.58
C MET A 366 14.10 11.83 -5.14
N ALA A 367 13.27 10.84 -5.48
CA ALA A 367 13.51 9.45 -5.13
C ALA A 367 14.76 8.88 -5.82
N ALA A 368 14.98 9.23 -7.09
CA ALA A 368 16.19 8.85 -7.83
C ALA A 368 17.43 9.51 -7.21
N GLY A 369 17.40 10.82 -6.95
CA GLY A 369 18.49 11.55 -6.32
C GLY A 369 18.84 11.00 -4.93
N ALA A 370 17.84 10.66 -4.11
CA ALA A 370 18.06 10.01 -2.81
C ALA A 370 18.65 8.58 -2.94
N SER A 371 18.45 7.91 -4.06
CA SER A 371 18.98 6.55 -4.29
C SER A 371 20.39 6.57 -4.89
N PHE A 372 20.71 7.57 -5.73
CA PHE A 372 21.96 7.63 -6.49
C PHE A 372 22.98 8.66 -5.98
N SER A 373 22.60 9.63 -5.15
CA SER A 373 23.56 10.59 -4.57
C SER A 373 24.40 9.92 -3.47
N PRO A 374 25.73 9.83 -3.63
CA PRO A 374 26.62 9.22 -2.64
C PRO A 374 26.94 10.17 -1.48
N THR A 375 26.72 11.47 -1.65
CA THR A 375 27.14 12.56 -0.75
C THR A 375 25.99 13.11 0.10
N ARG A 376 24.79 12.53 0.00
CA ARG A 376 23.64 12.94 0.81
C ARG A 376 23.83 12.65 2.30
N LEU A 377 23.17 13.43 3.15
CA LEU A 377 23.02 13.09 4.57
C LEU A 377 22.24 11.78 4.70
N ILE A 378 22.80 10.89 5.50
CA ILE A 378 22.17 9.65 5.92
C ILE A 378 22.08 9.73 7.42
N THR A 379 20.87 9.71 7.97
CA THR A 379 20.71 9.54 9.41
C THR A 379 21.35 8.21 9.81
N PRO A 380 22.25 8.21 10.80
CA PRO A 380 22.88 7.00 11.26
C PRO A 380 21.82 6.02 11.77
N PHE A 381 22.05 4.73 11.56
CA PHE A 381 21.26 3.71 12.23
C PHE A 381 21.53 3.79 13.74
N LEU A 382 20.52 3.45 14.53
CA LEU A 382 20.72 3.22 15.97
C LEU A 382 21.79 2.13 16.17
N PRO A 383 22.61 2.21 17.24
CA PRO A 383 23.72 1.28 17.48
C PRO A 383 23.30 -0.18 17.33
N PRO A 384 24.12 -1.06 16.74
CA PRO A 384 23.79 -2.48 16.60
C PRO A 384 23.68 -3.16 17.97
N ALA A 385 23.15 -4.40 17.99
CA ALA A 385 23.25 -5.22 19.19
C ALA A 385 24.72 -5.62 19.47
N SER A 386 25.01 -6.06 20.70
CA SER A 386 26.36 -6.52 21.07
C SER A 386 26.82 -7.69 20.18
N ILE A 387 28.12 -7.74 19.90
CA ILE A 387 28.79 -8.81 19.14
C ILE A 387 29.71 -9.67 20.01
N ASP A 388 29.76 -9.41 21.33
CA ASP A 388 30.77 -9.97 22.25
C ASP A 388 30.73 -11.50 22.33
N LYS A 389 29.59 -12.10 21.98
CA LYS A 389 29.35 -13.55 22.04
C LYS A 389 29.11 -14.17 20.67
N CYS A 390 29.45 -13.48 19.58
CA CYS A 390 29.39 -14.06 18.25
C CYS A 390 30.53 -15.06 18.03
N PHE A 391 30.19 -16.30 17.69
CA PHE A 391 31.17 -17.25 17.17
C PHE A 391 31.49 -16.93 15.71
N LEU A 392 32.65 -16.30 15.47
CA LEU A 392 33.19 -16.07 14.13
C LEU A 392 34.02 -17.28 13.69
N PRO A 393 33.60 -18.03 12.66
CA PRO A 393 34.39 -19.15 12.14
C PRO A 393 35.53 -18.61 11.26
N ASN A 394 36.59 -18.05 11.88
CA ASN A 394 37.97 -17.95 11.37
C ASN A 394 38.89 -16.96 12.13
N THR A 395 38.50 -16.46 13.30
CA THR A 395 39.46 -15.72 14.13
C THR A 395 40.12 -16.69 15.11
N THR A 396 41.36 -17.09 14.80
CA THR A 396 42.30 -17.52 15.84
C THR A 396 42.28 -16.48 16.95
N PHE A 397 42.03 -16.92 18.18
CA PHE A 397 42.12 -16.08 19.37
C PHE A 397 43.55 -15.53 19.45
N VAL A 398 43.77 -14.32 18.94
CA VAL A 398 44.88 -13.49 19.41
C VAL A 398 44.41 -12.97 20.76
N SER A 399 45.03 -13.46 21.83
CA SER A 399 44.90 -12.88 23.16
C SER A 399 45.35 -11.42 23.08
N VAL A 400 44.40 -10.50 22.89
CA VAL A 400 44.68 -9.08 22.99
C VAL A 400 44.83 -8.74 24.46
N GLN A 401 46.07 -8.88 24.96
CA GLN A 401 46.43 -8.46 26.30
C GLN A 401 47.03 -7.04 26.35
N ASN A 402 47.00 -6.27 25.27
CA ASN A 402 47.45 -4.87 25.25
C ASN A 402 46.70 -4.05 24.17
N GLU A 403 45.44 -3.66 24.43
CA GLU A 403 44.70 -2.71 23.58
C GLU A 403 44.27 -1.45 24.34
N THR A 404 45.21 -0.84 25.04
CA THR A 404 45.05 0.55 25.51
C THR A 404 45.51 1.58 24.48
N GLU A 405 46.09 1.18 23.33
CA GLU A 405 46.59 2.11 22.31
C GLU A 405 45.85 2.08 20.95
N LEU A 406 45.00 1.08 20.65
CA LEU A 406 44.27 1.01 19.37
C LEU A 406 42.84 1.60 19.41
N PHE A 407 42.32 1.89 20.61
CA PHE A 407 41.04 2.58 20.77
C PHE A 407 41.17 4.11 20.63
N ILE A 408 42.37 4.68 20.81
CA ILE A 408 42.58 6.14 20.72
C ILE A 408 42.70 6.61 19.26
N THR A 409 43.15 5.76 18.33
CA THR A 409 43.30 6.12 16.91
C THR A 409 42.00 6.00 16.11
N THR A 410 41.09 5.09 16.50
CA THR A 410 39.81 4.92 15.80
C THR A 410 38.79 5.99 16.20
N GLU A 411 38.81 6.45 17.46
CA GLU A 411 37.93 7.55 17.91
C GLU A 411 38.38 8.91 17.34
N LYS A 412 39.69 9.12 17.15
CA LYS A 412 40.23 10.35 16.55
C LYS A 412 40.05 10.49 15.04
N THR A 413 39.69 9.42 14.32
CA THR A 413 39.42 9.53 12.87
C THR A 413 37.95 9.84 12.58
N ILE A 414 37.05 9.72 13.57
CA ILE A 414 35.64 10.14 13.46
C ILE A 414 35.41 11.55 14.02
N LEU A 415 36.35 12.10 14.81
CA LEU A 415 36.25 13.46 15.35
C LEU A 415 37.01 14.54 14.55
N SER A 416 37.22 14.34 13.24
CA SER A 416 37.74 15.37 12.35
C SER A 416 37.28 15.18 10.90
N THR A 417 35.99 15.03 10.68
CA THR A 417 35.39 15.72 9.54
C THR A 417 34.76 16.99 10.11
N ASN A 418 35.30 18.15 9.73
CA ASN A 418 34.47 19.35 9.64
C ASN A 418 33.12 18.89 9.06
N PRO A 419 31.96 19.25 9.63
CA PRO A 419 30.70 18.95 8.97
C PRO A 419 30.82 19.57 7.58
N GLN A 420 31.02 18.74 6.54
CA GLN A 420 31.00 19.24 5.18
C GLN A 420 29.63 19.89 5.07
N GLU A 421 29.61 21.21 4.93
CA GLU A 421 28.37 21.90 4.66
C GLU A 421 27.87 21.35 3.33
N ILE A 422 26.84 20.51 3.39
CA ILE A 422 26.26 19.90 2.20
C ILE A 422 25.48 21.00 1.48
N HIS A 423 25.98 21.39 0.32
CA HIS A 423 25.41 22.46 -0.50
C HIS A 423 24.61 21.90 -1.68
N GLY A 424 23.61 22.68 -2.12
CA GLY A 424 22.88 22.41 -3.37
C GLY A 424 21.97 21.18 -3.34
N LEU A 425 22.02 20.38 -4.41
CA LEU A 425 21.09 19.28 -4.66
C LEU A 425 21.22 18.12 -3.64
N ASP A 426 22.38 17.94 -3.03
CA ASP A 426 22.56 16.87 -2.04
C ASP A 426 21.76 17.11 -0.77
N LYS A 427 21.59 18.37 -0.36
CA LYS A 427 20.69 18.74 0.75
C LYS A 427 19.24 18.44 0.38
N PHE A 428 18.86 18.62 -0.88
CA PHE A 428 17.53 18.29 -1.38
C PHE A 428 17.28 16.77 -1.41
N TYR A 429 18.27 15.96 -1.81
CA TYR A 429 18.21 14.50 -1.78
C TYR A 429 18.32 13.89 -0.38
N SER A 430 18.74 14.69 0.59
CA SER A 430 18.82 14.32 2.01
C SER A 430 17.49 14.39 2.75
N LEU A 431 16.44 14.97 2.13
CA LEU A 431 15.12 15.04 2.75
C LEU A 431 14.60 13.65 3.09
N SER A 432 13.92 13.54 4.24
CA SER A 432 13.29 12.29 4.65
C SER A 432 12.38 11.77 3.54
N TYR A 433 12.55 10.49 3.20
CA TYR A 433 11.70 9.83 2.20
C TYR A 433 10.21 9.83 2.57
N THR A 434 9.88 10.04 3.85
CA THR A 434 8.50 10.16 4.32
C THR A 434 7.86 11.48 3.85
N LEU A 435 8.65 12.55 3.71
CA LEU A 435 8.19 13.88 3.29
C LEU A 435 8.01 14.01 1.77
N ILE A 436 8.64 13.14 0.97
CA ILE A 436 8.48 13.13 -0.51
C ILE A 436 6.98 13.09 -0.88
N GLY A 437 6.17 12.37 -0.12
CA GLY A 437 4.73 12.28 -0.38
C GLY A 437 3.96 13.54 -0.06
N VAL A 438 4.34 14.22 1.03
CA VAL A 438 3.77 15.50 1.41
C VAL A 438 4.07 16.53 0.33
N ILE A 439 5.33 16.58 -0.12
CA ILE A 439 5.78 17.44 -1.21
C ILE A 439 4.99 17.14 -2.47
N GLY A 440 4.86 15.85 -2.86
CA GLY A 440 4.07 15.45 -4.02
C GLY A 440 2.64 15.98 -4.00
N ILE A 441 1.93 15.81 -2.88
CA ILE A 441 0.54 16.28 -2.73
C ILE A 441 0.47 17.82 -2.82
N VAL A 442 1.34 18.51 -2.08
CA VAL A 442 1.39 19.98 -2.05
C VAL A 442 1.71 20.56 -3.42
N THR A 443 2.64 19.94 -4.16
CA THR A 443 3.01 20.34 -5.52
C THR A 443 1.80 20.29 -6.48
N VAL A 444 0.95 19.27 -6.40
CA VAL A 444 -0.27 19.21 -7.23
C VAL A 444 -1.19 20.38 -6.92
N ILE A 445 -1.43 20.64 -5.63
CA ILE A 445 -2.33 21.71 -5.19
C ILE A 445 -1.81 23.09 -5.61
N ILE A 446 -0.51 23.36 -5.43
CA ILE A 446 0.11 24.62 -5.81
C ILE A 446 0.05 24.84 -7.32
N ILE A 447 0.55 23.88 -8.11
CA ILE A 447 0.59 24.01 -9.57
C ILE A 447 -0.82 24.07 -10.15
N GLY A 448 -1.72 23.22 -9.67
CA GLY A 448 -3.12 23.22 -10.09
C GLY A 448 -3.77 24.58 -9.84
N THR A 449 -3.60 25.12 -8.63
CA THR A 449 -4.15 26.44 -8.26
C THR A 449 -3.58 27.56 -9.12
N ILE A 450 -2.26 27.58 -9.38
CA ILE A 450 -1.64 28.60 -10.24
C ILE A 450 -2.26 28.60 -11.64
N ILE A 451 -2.58 27.42 -12.19
CA ILE A 451 -3.11 27.28 -13.55
C ILE A 451 -4.61 27.59 -13.61
N ASP A 452 -5.40 27.03 -12.70
CA ASP A 452 -6.86 27.10 -12.82
C ASP A 452 -7.48 28.33 -12.14
N PHE A 453 -6.88 28.84 -11.07
CA PHE A 453 -7.42 29.98 -10.31
C PHE A 453 -7.64 31.24 -11.15
N PRO A 454 -6.73 31.65 -12.06
CA PRO A 454 -6.95 32.82 -12.91
C PRO A 454 -8.15 32.68 -13.85
N SER A 455 -8.53 31.44 -14.19
CA SER A 455 -9.66 31.12 -15.08
C SER A 455 -10.91 30.68 -14.32
N TYR A 456 -10.97 30.94 -13.01
CA TYR A 456 -12.07 30.49 -12.16
C TYR A 456 -13.35 31.30 -12.42
N ASN A 457 -14.45 30.57 -12.62
CA ASN A 457 -15.79 31.14 -12.69
C ASN A 457 -16.73 30.32 -11.80
N SER A 458 -17.31 30.96 -10.79
CA SER A 458 -18.16 30.31 -9.77
C SER A 458 -19.42 29.68 -10.35
N SER A 459 -19.87 30.12 -11.52
CA SER A 459 -21.07 29.59 -12.21
C SER A 459 -20.85 28.24 -12.91
N GLU A 460 -19.60 27.89 -13.22
CA GLU A 460 -19.25 26.62 -13.90
C GLU A 460 -19.02 25.47 -12.91
N THR A 461 -18.90 25.77 -11.61
CA THR A 461 -18.52 24.79 -10.58
C THR A 461 -19.73 24.02 -10.08
N ASP A 462 -19.69 22.69 -10.15
CA ASP A 462 -20.69 21.84 -9.51
C ASP A 462 -20.27 21.55 -8.06
N TYR A 463 -20.83 22.35 -7.15
CA TYR A 463 -20.54 22.26 -5.71
C TYR A 463 -20.97 20.93 -5.06
N ARG A 464 -21.72 20.06 -5.76
CA ARG A 464 -22.06 18.71 -5.25
C ARG A 464 -20.83 17.82 -5.07
N TYR A 465 -19.78 18.03 -5.88
CA TYR A 465 -18.54 17.25 -5.82
C TYR A 465 -17.47 17.89 -4.94
N VAL A 466 -17.75 19.10 -4.40
CA VAL A 466 -16.83 19.83 -3.54
C VAL A 466 -17.16 19.50 -2.08
N VAL A 467 -16.21 18.89 -1.38
CA VAL A 467 -16.37 18.53 0.03
C VAL A 467 -16.23 19.81 0.88
N PRO A 468 -17.18 20.09 1.80
CA PRO A 468 -17.20 21.35 2.56
C PRO A 468 -16.08 21.49 3.60
N VAL A 469 -15.11 20.57 3.65
CA VAL A 469 -13.96 20.62 4.57
C VAL A 469 -13.13 21.89 4.34
N PHE A 470 -12.89 22.27 3.08
CA PHE A 470 -12.17 23.52 2.77
C PHE A 470 -12.92 24.74 3.31
N ARG A 471 -14.26 24.76 3.26
CA ARG A 471 -15.08 25.84 3.81
C ARG A 471 -14.95 25.94 5.34
N ASN A 472 -14.93 24.82 6.05
CA ASN A 472 -14.77 24.80 7.51
C ASN A 472 -13.36 25.18 7.97
N ILE A 473 -12.33 24.91 7.16
CA ILE A 473 -10.95 25.35 7.44
C ILE A 473 -10.80 26.85 7.13
N CYS A 474 -11.41 27.32 6.04
CA CYS A 474 -11.34 28.70 5.59
C CYS A 474 -12.32 29.66 6.29
N SER A 475 -13.20 29.18 7.18
CA SER A 475 -14.08 30.05 7.98
C SER A 475 -13.30 31.00 8.89
N CYS A 476 -12.03 30.67 9.18
CA CYS A 476 -11.11 31.49 9.95
C CYS A 476 -10.41 32.60 9.13
N LEU A 477 -10.57 32.63 7.79
CA LEU A 477 -9.93 33.63 6.93
C LEU A 477 -10.72 34.95 6.89
N PRO A 478 -10.09 36.10 6.60
CA PRO A 478 -10.77 37.38 6.45
C PRO A 478 -11.88 37.32 5.38
N LYS A 479 -13.00 38.02 5.59
CA LYS A 479 -14.16 38.00 4.68
C LYS A 479 -13.83 38.44 3.25
N SER A 480 -12.85 39.33 3.06
CA SER A 480 -12.34 39.74 1.74
C SER A 480 -11.71 38.57 0.98
N LEU A 481 -10.95 37.72 1.68
CA LEU A 481 -10.34 36.53 1.12
C LEU A 481 -11.39 35.44 0.86
N GLN A 482 -12.36 35.26 1.77
CA GLN A 482 -13.47 34.33 1.56
C GLN A 482 -14.31 34.69 0.32
N ALA A 483 -14.57 35.99 0.10
CA ALA A 483 -15.26 36.48 -1.09
C ALA A 483 -14.43 36.24 -2.37
N SER A 484 -13.12 36.50 -2.32
CA SER A 484 -12.21 36.22 -3.44
C SER A 484 -12.07 34.72 -3.76
N LEU A 485 -12.29 33.84 -2.79
CA LEU A 485 -12.22 32.37 -2.92
C LEU A 485 -13.57 31.73 -3.31
N GLY A 486 -14.62 32.53 -3.56
CA GLY A 486 -15.93 32.01 -3.98
C GLY A 486 -16.71 31.27 -2.90
N ILE A 487 -16.36 31.45 -1.61
CA ILE A 487 -17.04 30.80 -0.48
C ILE A 487 -18.34 31.57 -0.19
N THR A 488 -19.41 31.26 -0.93
CA THR A 488 -20.73 31.86 -0.69
C THR A 488 -21.37 31.28 0.57
N SER A 489 -22.00 32.14 1.38
CA SER A 489 -22.57 31.79 2.68
C SER A 489 -23.79 30.85 2.59
N ASN A 490 -24.47 30.78 1.43
CA ASN A 490 -25.68 29.98 1.22
C ASN A 490 -25.48 28.92 0.12
N LEU A 491 -25.27 27.66 0.55
CA LEU A 491 -25.15 26.49 -0.34
C LEU A 491 -26.50 25.83 -0.65
N GLU A 492 -27.57 26.19 0.05
CA GLU A 492 -28.92 25.66 -0.17
C GLU A 492 -29.44 25.98 -1.58
N THR A 493 -29.22 27.21 -2.05
CA THR A 493 -29.70 27.66 -3.37
C THR A 493 -28.96 27.03 -4.56
N PRO A 494 -27.62 26.83 -4.54
CA PRO A 494 -26.92 26.04 -5.55
C PRO A 494 -27.24 24.54 -5.52
N MET A 495 -27.40 23.92 -4.33
CA MET A 495 -27.78 22.50 -4.21
C MET A 495 -29.21 22.24 -4.70
N GLU A 496 -30.15 23.15 -4.45
CA GLU A 496 -31.51 23.12 -5.04
C GLU A 496 -31.49 23.36 -6.56
N LYS A 497 -30.71 24.34 -7.06
CA LYS A 497 -30.56 24.56 -8.51
C LYS A 497 -29.89 23.38 -9.23
N ALA A 498 -28.97 22.67 -8.56
CA ALA A 498 -28.33 21.46 -9.09
C ALA A 498 -29.23 20.23 -9.05
N LYS A 499 -30.17 20.15 -8.09
CA LYS A 499 -31.28 19.16 -8.11
C LYS A 499 -32.21 19.36 -9.31
N ASN A 500 -32.42 20.61 -9.75
CA ASN A 500 -33.35 20.96 -10.84
C ASN A 500 -32.75 20.89 -12.25
N LYS A 501 -31.44 20.64 -12.40
CA LYS A 501 -30.86 20.34 -13.72
C LYS A 501 -30.97 18.84 -13.97
N ASN A 502 -31.79 18.45 -14.95
CA ASN A 502 -31.81 17.10 -15.52
C ASN A 502 -30.46 16.82 -16.20
N TYR A 503 -29.52 16.36 -15.40
CA TYR A 503 -28.34 15.66 -15.88
C TYR A 503 -28.69 14.16 -15.95
N PRO A 504 -27.99 13.36 -16.78
CA PRO A 504 -28.03 11.93 -16.64
C PRO A 504 -27.57 11.59 -15.22
N THR A 505 -28.53 11.42 -14.32
CA THR A 505 -28.31 10.62 -13.13
C THR A 505 -27.89 9.27 -13.66
N MET A 506 -26.71 8.79 -13.26
CA MET A 506 -26.52 7.34 -13.15
C MET A 506 -27.56 6.89 -12.14
N GLU A 507 -28.78 6.62 -12.62
CA GLU A 507 -29.76 5.90 -11.84
C GLU A 507 -29.11 4.57 -11.52
N ILE A 508 -28.92 4.34 -10.23
CA ILE A 508 -28.70 3.01 -9.70
C ILE A 508 -30.01 2.25 -9.95
N LYS A 509 -30.21 1.76 -11.17
CA LYS A 509 -31.33 0.88 -11.49
C LYS A 509 -31.04 -0.45 -10.81
N VAL A 510 -31.84 -0.74 -9.79
CA VAL A 510 -31.91 -2.06 -9.19
C VAL A 510 -32.42 -3.01 -10.28
N VAL A 511 -31.50 -3.71 -10.94
CA VAL A 511 -31.89 -4.82 -11.82
C VAL A 511 -32.45 -5.91 -10.92
N LYS A 512 -33.79 -5.97 -10.85
CA LYS A 512 -34.49 -7.13 -10.30
C LYS A 512 -34.32 -8.26 -11.29
N GLU A 513 -33.39 -9.17 -11.04
CA GLU A 513 -33.51 -10.51 -11.59
C GLU A 513 -32.97 -11.59 -10.63
N SER A 514 -33.84 -12.57 -10.37
CA SER A 514 -33.60 -13.89 -9.77
C SER A 514 -32.94 -13.97 -8.39
N LYS A 515 -33.77 -13.88 -7.32
CA LYS A 515 -33.72 -14.47 -5.95
C LYS A 515 -32.41 -14.72 -5.17
N ASP A 516 -31.23 -14.53 -5.72
CA ASP A 516 -29.94 -14.62 -5.03
C ASP A 516 -29.00 -13.57 -5.62
N VAL A 517 -28.69 -12.54 -4.82
CA VAL A 517 -27.77 -11.41 -5.10
C VAL A 517 -28.35 -10.28 -5.96
N HIS A 518 -28.78 -9.19 -5.30
CA HIS A 518 -28.95 -7.88 -5.95
C HIS A 518 -27.59 -7.19 -6.05
N MET A 519 -27.06 -7.00 -7.26
CA MET A 519 -25.83 -6.26 -7.55
C MET A 519 -26.17 -4.92 -8.21
N TYR A 520 -25.40 -3.88 -7.86
CA TYR A 520 -25.50 -2.55 -8.45
C TYR A 520 -24.64 -2.48 -9.72
N VAL A 521 -25.29 -2.29 -10.88
CA VAL A 521 -24.62 -2.07 -12.16
C VAL A 521 -24.72 -0.58 -12.49
N MET A 522 -23.59 0.04 -12.87
CA MET A 522 -23.59 1.39 -13.44
C MET A 522 -23.72 1.27 -14.96
N GLU A 523 -24.85 1.72 -15.51
CA GLU A 523 -25.05 1.89 -16.95
C GLU A 523 -25.31 3.36 -17.29
N ASP A 524 -24.79 3.81 -18.43
CA ASP A 524 -25.11 5.10 -19.02
C ASP A 524 -26.55 5.06 -19.56
N SER A 525 -27.44 5.91 -19.04
CA SER A 525 -28.79 6.06 -19.58
C SER A 525 -28.73 6.77 -20.94
N GLN A 526 -28.83 6.03 -22.05
CA GLN A 526 -29.20 6.61 -23.33
C GLN A 526 -30.69 6.94 -23.32
N THR A 527 -31.04 8.22 -23.22
CA THR A 527 -32.41 8.69 -23.46
C THR A 527 -32.71 8.64 -24.95
N HIS A 528 -33.53 7.66 -25.37
CA HIS A 528 -34.22 7.71 -26.65
C HIS A 528 -35.17 8.92 -26.66
N VAL A 529 -34.87 9.91 -27.50
CA VAL A 529 -35.82 10.97 -27.86
C VAL A 529 -36.82 10.35 -28.84
N SER A 530 -38.03 10.04 -28.38
CA SER A 530 -39.16 9.75 -29.27
C SER A 530 -39.65 11.07 -29.85
N ASN A 531 -39.32 11.34 -31.12
CA ASN A 531 -39.98 12.37 -31.92
C ASN A 531 -41.44 11.94 -32.15
N SER A 532 -42.39 12.61 -31.51
CA SER A 532 -43.80 12.59 -31.90
C SER A 532 -44.10 13.85 -32.71
N THR A 533 -43.93 13.76 -34.03
CA THR A 533 -44.63 14.60 -35.00
C THR A 533 -45.87 13.85 -35.45
N SER A 534 -47.06 14.38 -35.18
CA SER A 534 -48.23 14.11 -36.01
C SER A 534 -49.17 15.31 -35.95
N ASP A 535 -49.40 15.85 -37.14
CA ASP A 535 -50.34 16.89 -37.52
C ASP A 535 -51.79 16.60 -37.10
N GLY A 536 -52.60 17.65 -37.19
CA GLY A 536 -53.92 17.75 -36.58
C GLY A 536 -55.02 16.88 -37.17
N ALA A 537 -56.12 16.84 -36.41
CA ALA A 537 -57.45 16.58 -36.91
C ALA A 537 -58.49 17.25 -36.00
N GLU A 538 -59.40 17.94 -36.66
CA GLU A 538 -60.51 18.73 -36.15
C GLU A 538 -61.57 17.93 -35.38
N ASN A 539 -62.40 18.68 -34.65
CA ASN A 539 -63.82 18.46 -34.38
C ASN A 539 -64.25 17.18 -33.64
N SER A 540 -64.71 17.36 -32.41
CA SER A 540 -65.83 16.57 -31.90
C SER A 540 -66.86 17.46 -31.19
N LEU A 541 -68.06 17.41 -31.76
CA LEU A 541 -69.29 17.99 -31.28
C LEU A 541 -69.76 17.35 -29.96
N THR A 542 -70.55 18.12 -29.21
CA THR A 542 -71.76 17.75 -28.44
C THR A 542 -72.29 16.33 -28.75
N THR A 543 -72.82 15.52 -27.82
CA THR A 543 -74.05 15.71 -27.02
C THR A 543 -74.26 14.47 -26.12
N GLN A 544 -74.94 14.63 -24.96
CA GLN A 544 -75.83 13.68 -24.22
C GLN A 544 -75.34 12.22 -24.00
N HIS A 545 -75.21 11.73 -22.78
CA HIS A 545 -76.28 11.53 -21.79
C HIS A 545 -75.75 11.37 -20.36
#